data_AF-A0A3P7XER0-F1
#
_entry.id   AF-A0A3P7XER0-F1
#
_cell.length_a   1.000
_cell.length_b   1.000
_cell.length_c   1.000
_cell.angle_alpha   90.00
_cell.angle_beta   90.00
_cell.angle_gamma   90.00
#
_symmetry.space_group_name_H-M   'P 1'
#
loop_
_entity.id
_entity.type
_entity.pdbx_description
1 polymer ?
#
loop_
_entity_poly.entity_id
_entity_poly.type
_entity_poly.pdbx_seq_one_letter_code
_entity_poly.pdbx_strand_id
1 'polypeptide(L)'
;MSSHAVWSGNGHTILYAPYEYEYLVAPERFWNPDAVHRFFAHHWSSSIYIALGYVVIINVLQRIMENRKPLSMRPILLLWNGMLAVFSMMGTWRFGLELYHMLTTRPFTDSVCFSVDPTGPASFWACMFAFSKIAELGDTLFLVLRKRPVIFLHWYHHAVVLIYCWHSGSASAVVKGTSFKDFHGFKSIKNLGLWLTFSEKTVFSKEPWG
;
A
#
# COMPACT_ATOMS: atom_id res chain seq x y z
N MET A 1 19.49 -22.00 -15.34
CA MET A 1 19.64 -21.48 -13.95
C MET A 1 19.23 -20.02 -13.97
N SER A 2 18.09 -19.66 -13.38
CA SER A 2 17.65 -18.27 -13.31
C SER A 2 18.68 -17.45 -12.53
N SER A 3 19.23 -16.40 -13.15
CA SER A 3 20.13 -15.46 -12.47
C SER A 3 19.34 -14.70 -11.41
N HIS A 4 19.76 -14.81 -10.15
CA HIS A 4 19.19 -14.08 -9.02
C HIS A 4 20.20 -13.05 -8.54
N ALA A 5 19.72 -11.87 -8.18
CA ALA A 5 20.53 -10.84 -7.56
C ALA A 5 20.29 -10.85 -6.05
N VAL A 6 21.32 -10.48 -5.32
CA VAL A 6 21.30 -10.45 -3.86
C VAL A 6 21.54 -9.02 -3.43
N TRP A 7 20.55 -8.40 -2.81
CA TRP A 7 20.73 -7.11 -2.18
C TRP A 7 21.03 -7.31 -0.70
N SER A 8 22.05 -6.63 -0.19
CA SER A 8 22.44 -6.65 1.22
C SER A 8 22.48 -5.23 1.78
N GLY A 9 21.57 -4.91 2.69
CA GLY A 9 21.51 -3.61 3.39
C GLY A 9 21.11 -3.78 4.85
N ASN A 10 21.79 -3.06 5.74
CA ASN A 10 21.60 -3.11 7.21
C ASN A 10 21.57 -4.52 7.83
N GLY A 11 22.29 -5.49 7.25
CA GLY A 11 22.35 -6.87 7.75
C GLY A 11 21.22 -7.79 7.28
N HIS A 12 20.42 -7.36 6.29
CA HIS A 12 19.36 -8.15 5.67
C HIS A 12 19.73 -8.51 4.23
N THR A 13 19.36 -9.72 3.82
CA THR A 13 19.62 -10.24 2.48
C THR A 13 18.30 -10.49 1.77
N ILE A 14 18.06 -9.79 0.66
CA ILE A 14 16.86 -9.96 -0.17
C ILE A 14 17.27 -10.62 -1.48
N LEU A 15 16.60 -11.73 -1.81
CA LEU A 15 16.71 -12.39 -3.10
C LEU A 15 15.66 -11.80 -4.05
N TYR A 16 16.13 -11.17 -5.12
CA TYR A 16 15.27 -10.55 -6.12
C TYR A 16 15.71 -10.93 -7.53
N ALA A 17 14.77 -10.83 -8.45
CA ALA A 17 15.04 -11.00 -9.87
C ALA A 17 15.31 -9.60 -10.46
N PRO A 18 16.51 -9.34 -11.01
CA PRO A 18 16.85 -8.02 -11.51
C PRO A 18 15.98 -7.64 -12.71
N TYR A 19 15.48 -6.42 -12.73
CA TYR A 19 14.73 -5.84 -13.84
C TYR A 19 15.18 -4.39 -14.05
N GLU A 20 15.65 -4.09 -15.26
CA GLU A 20 16.05 -2.73 -15.62
C GLU A 20 14.86 -1.97 -16.23
N TYR A 21 14.52 -0.82 -15.63
CA TYR A 21 13.49 0.07 -16.14
C TYR A 21 14.07 1.00 -17.20
N GLU A 22 13.36 1.13 -18.33
CA GLU A 22 13.77 1.98 -19.44
C GLU A 22 13.79 3.48 -19.08
N TYR A 23 12.93 3.91 -18.14
CA TYR A 23 12.90 5.28 -17.64
C TYR A 23 12.48 5.37 -16.16
N LEU A 24 13.11 6.33 -15.46
CA LEU A 24 12.80 6.69 -14.06
C LEU A 24 12.02 8.00 -14.02
N VAL A 25 10.92 8.05 -13.27
CA VAL A 25 10.25 9.34 -12.97
C VAL A 25 10.99 10.07 -11.85
N ALA A 26 10.87 11.40 -11.78
CA ALA A 26 11.60 12.22 -10.84
C ALA A 26 11.49 11.78 -9.35
N PRO A 27 10.32 11.39 -8.82
CA PRO A 27 10.21 10.91 -7.43
C PRO A 27 10.96 9.60 -7.17
N GLU A 28 11.02 8.71 -8.16
CA GLU A 28 11.75 7.43 -8.06
C GLU A 28 13.26 7.65 -7.92
N ARG A 29 13.80 8.77 -8.44
CA ARG A 29 15.23 9.09 -8.33
C ARG A 29 15.68 9.42 -6.90
N PHE A 30 14.76 9.87 -6.05
CA PHE A 30 15.04 10.16 -4.64
C PHE A 30 14.82 8.94 -3.74
N TRP A 31 14.50 7.78 -4.32
CA TRP A 31 14.28 6.55 -3.58
C TRP A 31 15.56 6.09 -2.88
N ASN A 32 15.47 5.89 -1.56
CA ASN A 32 16.54 5.34 -0.76
C ASN A 32 16.02 4.15 0.05
N PRO A 33 16.34 2.91 -0.34
CA PRO A 33 15.80 1.72 0.31
C PRO A 33 16.22 1.60 1.79
N ASP A 34 17.44 2.03 2.15
CA ASP A 34 17.94 1.97 3.52
C ASP A 34 17.24 2.99 4.44
N ALA A 35 16.98 4.19 3.92
CA ALA A 35 16.23 5.20 4.68
C ALA A 35 14.80 4.73 4.98
N VAL A 36 14.14 4.12 4.00
CA VAL A 36 12.76 3.64 4.14
C VAL A 36 12.68 2.43 5.06
N HIS A 37 13.59 1.45 4.92
CA HIS A 37 13.64 0.33 5.86
C HIS A 37 13.82 0.81 7.30
N ARG A 38 14.75 1.74 7.55
CA ARG A 38 14.94 2.33 8.89
C ARG A 38 13.70 3.07 9.39
N PHE A 39 13.02 3.81 8.52
CA PHE A 39 11.79 4.50 8.87
C PHE A 39 10.70 3.51 9.33
N PHE A 40 10.42 2.47 8.54
CA PHE A 40 9.42 1.47 8.92
C PHE A 40 9.85 0.67 10.16
N ALA A 41 11.13 0.34 10.31
CA ALA A 41 11.66 -0.35 11.49
C ALA A 41 11.55 0.48 12.78
N HIS A 42 11.67 1.80 12.70
CA HIS A 42 11.56 2.67 13.87
C HIS A 42 10.10 3.10 14.16
N HIS A 43 9.29 3.28 13.11
CA HIS A 43 7.93 3.83 13.22
C HIS A 43 6.81 2.80 13.05
N TRP A 44 7.12 1.50 13.15
CA TRP A 44 6.09 0.46 13.04
C TRP A 44 4.97 0.62 14.08
N SER A 45 5.32 0.97 15.33
CA SER A 45 4.35 1.16 16.41
C SER A 45 3.45 2.39 16.18
N SER A 46 3.89 3.35 15.35
CA SER A 46 3.07 4.51 14.97
C SER A 46 1.77 4.12 14.29
N SER A 47 1.74 3.00 13.55
CA SER A 47 0.52 2.48 12.91
C SER A 47 -0.59 2.14 13.91
N ILE A 48 -0.22 1.63 15.09
CA ILE A 48 -1.17 1.29 16.16
C ILE A 48 -1.78 2.56 16.76
N TYR A 49 -0.95 3.58 17.03
CA TYR A 49 -1.44 4.86 17.54
C TYR A 49 -2.34 5.56 16.52
N ILE A 50 -2.00 5.51 15.23
CA ILE A 50 -2.85 6.04 14.15
C ILE A 50 -4.19 5.30 14.10
N ALA A 51 -4.18 3.97 14.16
CA ALA A 51 -5.40 3.17 14.14
C ALA A 51 -6.31 3.43 15.37
N LEU A 52 -5.73 3.53 16.57
CA LEU A 52 -6.48 3.89 17.78
C LEU A 52 -7.07 5.30 17.68
N GLY A 53 -6.25 6.28 17.27
CA GLY A 53 -6.70 7.65 17.06
C GLY A 53 -7.83 7.73 16.03
N TYR A 54 -7.72 6.98 14.93
CA TYR A 54 -8.73 6.86 13.90
C TYR A 54 -10.09 6.37 14.45
N VAL A 55 -10.09 5.31 15.28
CA VAL A 55 -11.32 4.81 15.92
C VAL A 55 -11.95 5.87 16.82
N VAL A 56 -11.15 6.54 17.64
CA VAL A 56 -11.64 7.62 18.53
C VAL A 56 -12.24 8.76 17.70
N ILE A 57 -11.54 9.20 16.65
CA ILE A 57 -12.00 10.29 15.77
C ILE A 57 -13.34 9.92 15.12
N ILE A 58 -13.48 8.70 14.59
CA ILE A 58 -14.74 8.27 13.94
C ILE A 58 -15.90 8.30 14.93
N ASN A 59 -15.72 7.78 16.15
CA ASN A 59 -16.75 7.79 17.19
C ASN A 59 -17.14 9.21 17.61
N VAL A 60 -16.14 10.08 17.85
CA VAL A 60 -16.37 11.49 18.21
C VAL A 60 -17.06 12.23 17.08
N LEU A 61 -16.63 12.02 15.85
CA LEU A 61 -17.18 12.71 14.68
C LEU A 61 -18.63 12.28 14.43
N GLN A 62 -18.95 10.99 14.57
CA GLN A 62 -20.34 10.51 14.51
C GLN A 62 -21.23 11.23 15.53
N ARG A 63 -20.76 11.34 16.78
CA ARG A 63 -21.47 12.03 17.87
C ARG A 63 -21.69 13.52 17.61
N ILE A 64 -20.68 14.22 17.09
CA ILE A 64 -20.79 15.63 16.70
C ILE A 64 -21.79 15.79 15.55
N MET A 65 -21.76 14.87 14.60
CA MET A 65 -22.59 14.92 13.42
C MET A 65 -24.06 14.62 13.70
N GLU A 66 -24.42 13.88 14.75
CA GLU A 66 -25.82 13.69 15.16
C GLU A 66 -26.60 15.01 15.15
N ASN A 67 -26.00 16.07 15.72
CA ASN A 67 -26.62 17.39 15.88
C ASN A 67 -26.42 18.36 14.70
N ARG A 68 -25.77 17.94 13.60
CA ARG A 68 -25.42 18.83 12.46
C ARG A 68 -26.09 18.37 11.16
N LYS A 69 -26.25 19.26 10.18
CA LYS A 69 -26.72 18.88 8.83
C LYS A 69 -25.59 18.18 8.05
N PRO A 70 -25.90 17.23 7.14
CA PRO A 70 -24.88 16.54 6.35
C PRO A 70 -24.14 17.53 5.45
N LEU A 71 -22.81 17.42 5.41
CA LEU A 71 -21.98 18.28 4.55
C LEU A 71 -21.91 17.69 3.14
N SER A 72 -22.31 18.48 2.13
CA SER A 72 -22.23 18.07 0.72
C SER A 72 -20.89 18.49 0.09
N MET A 73 -19.82 17.77 0.41
CA MET A 73 -18.47 18.04 -0.13
C MET A 73 -18.19 17.29 -1.45
N ARG A 74 -19.17 17.25 -2.37
CA ARG A 74 -19.06 16.47 -3.63
C ARG A 74 -17.79 16.74 -4.45
N PRO A 75 -17.35 17.99 -4.71
CA PRO A 75 -16.15 18.23 -5.52
C PRO A 75 -14.87 17.78 -4.82
N ILE A 76 -14.80 17.88 -3.48
CA ILE A 76 -13.64 17.40 -2.71
C ILE A 76 -13.56 15.88 -2.78
N LEU A 77 -14.69 15.17 -2.64
CA LEU A 77 -14.70 13.71 -2.80
C LEU A 77 -14.34 13.28 -4.23
N LEU A 78 -14.79 14.01 -5.25
CA LEU A 78 -14.44 13.73 -6.63
C LEU A 78 -12.94 13.90 -6.85
N LEU A 79 -12.37 15.01 -6.38
CA LEU A 79 -10.93 15.26 -6.44
C LEU A 79 -10.14 14.18 -5.69
N TRP A 80 -10.59 13.82 -4.49
CA TRP A 80 -9.99 12.80 -3.65
C TRP A 80 -9.96 11.42 -4.34
N ASN A 81 -11.11 10.96 -4.84
CA ASN A 81 -11.21 9.70 -5.57
C ASN A 81 -10.41 9.74 -6.88
N GLY A 82 -10.40 10.87 -7.59
CA GLY A 82 -9.60 11.07 -8.80
C GLY A 82 -8.10 10.96 -8.53
N MET A 83 -7.62 11.57 -7.44
CA MET A 83 -6.21 11.43 -7.01
C MET A 83 -5.86 9.97 -6.69
N LEU A 84 -6.73 9.25 -5.96
CA LEU A 84 -6.52 7.83 -5.64
C LEU A 84 -6.55 6.94 -6.90
N ALA A 85 -7.40 7.25 -7.87
CA ALA A 85 -7.46 6.51 -9.14
C ALA A 85 -6.18 6.70 -9.96
N VAL A 86 -5.69 7.95 -10.11
CA VAL A 86 -4.42 8.23 -10.79
C VAL A 86 -3.26 7.55 -10.09
N PHE A 87 -3.23 7.59 -8.75
CA PHE A 87 -2.24 6.88 -7.95
C PHE A 87 -2.26 5.37 -8.20
N SER A 88 -3.45 4.77 -8.22
CA SER A 88 -3.64 3.34 -8.50
C SER A 88 -3.15 2.95 -9.90
N MET A 89 -3.49 3.74 -10.92
CA MET A 89 -3.08 3.48 -12.31
C MET A 89 -1.55 3.52 -12.46
N MET A 90 -0.89 4.52 -11.89
CA MET A 90 0.57 4.63 -11.96
C MET A 90 1.28 3.46 -11.26
N GLY A 91 0.82 3.11 -10.05
CA GLY A 91 1.37 1.97 -9.31
C GLY A 91 1.18 0.66 -10.07
N THR A 92 -0.02 0.43 -10.62
CA THR A 92 -0.34 -0.79 -11.40
C THR A 92 0.50 -0.86 -12.67
N TRP A 93 0.70 0.24 -13.39
CA TRP A 93 1.54 0.28 -14.58
C TRP A 93 2.99 -0.10 -14.28
N ARG A 94 3.57 0.49 -13.23
CA ARG A 94 4.97 0.26 -12.83
C ARG A 94 5.23 -1.15 -12.32
N PHE A 95 4.33 -1.68 -11.50
CA PHE A 95 4.38 -3.07 -11.05
C PHE A 95 4.06 -4.06 -12.18
N GLY A 96 3.11 -3.71 -13.04
CA GLY A 96 2.68 -4.54 -14.15
C GLY A 96 3.80 -4.77 -15.15
N LEU A 97 4.66 -3.78 -15.39
CA LEU A 97 5.83 -3.92 -16.26
C LEU A 97 6.83 -4.97 -15.73
N GLU A 98 7.20 -4.87 -14.45
CA GLU A 98 8.11 -5.83 -13.82
C GLU A 98 7.50 -7.23 -13.76
N LEU A 99 6.21 -7.34 -13.39
CA LEU A 99 5.53 -8.63 -13.32
C LEU A 99 5.35 -9.27 -14.71
N TYR A 100 5.04 -8.48 -15.73
CA TYR A 100 4.96 -8.96 -17.11
C TYR A 100 6.30 -9.54 -17.57
N HIS A 101 7.41 -8.85 -17.25
CA HIS A 101 8.74 -9.36 -17.53
C HIS A 101 9.02 -10.67 -16.78
N MET A 102 8.68 -10.75 -15.49
CA MET A 102 8.86 -11.98 -14.70
C MET A 102 8.05 -13.15 -15.25
N LEU A 103 6.80 -12.93 -15.65
CA LEU A 103 5.93 -13.98 -16.18
C LEU A 103 6.32 -14.46 -17.59
N THR A 104 6.94 -13.60 -18.39
CA THR A 104 7.32 -13.94 -19.78
C THR A 104 8.72 -14.52 -19.90
N THR A 105 9.64 -14.16 -18.99
CA THR A 105 11.05 -14.56 -19.06
C THR A 105 11.45 -15.62 -18.04
N ARG A 106 10.65 -15.83 -16.98
CA ARG A 106 10.99 -16.74 -15.88
C ARG A 106 9.84 -17.72 -15.57
N PRO A 107 10.16 -18.89 -15.01
CA PRO A 107 9.13 -19.83 -14.55
C PRO A 107 8.27 -19.19 -13.45
N PHE A 108 6.98 -19.55 -13.39
CA PHE A 108 6.02 -19.00 -12.44
C PHE A 108 6.46 -19.12 -10.97
N THR A 109 7.27 -20.14 -10.65
CA THR A 109 7.88 -20.32 -9.33
C THR A 109 8.70 -19.10 -8.90
N ASP A 110 9.39 -18.45 -9.83
CA ASP A 110 10.27 -17.31 -9.59
C ASP A 110 9.44 -16.07 -9.22
N SER A 111 8.30 -15.84 -9.87
CA SER A 111 7.37 -14.74 -9.55
C SER A 111 6.73 -14.85 -8.16
N VAL A 112 6.74 -16.05 -7.57
CA VAL A 112 6.26 -16.33 -6.21
C VAL A 112 7.40 -16.39 -5.20
N CYS A 113 8.60 -16.79 -5.61
CA CYS A 113 9.73 -17.01 -4.69
C CYS A 113 10.64 -15.79 -4.55
N PHE A 114 10.76 -14.96 -5.59
CA PHE A 114 11.60 -13.76 -5.56
C PHE A 114 10.80 -12.52 -5.18
N SER A 115 11.46 -11.64 -4.43
CA SER A 115 10.95 -10.31 -4.13
C SER A 115 11.23 -9.33 -5.26
N VAL A 116 10.50 -8.23 -5.21
CA VAL A 116 10.71 -7.04 -6.05
C VAL A 116 12.10 -6.46 -5.76
N ASP A 117 12.73 -5.87 -6.78
CA ASP A 117 14.01 -5.17 -6.60
C ASP A 117 13.87 -4.05 -5.56
N PRO A 118 14.59 -4.10 -4.42
CA PRO A 118 14.52 -3.08 -3.37
C PRO A 118 15.00 -1.70 -3.83
N THR A 119 15.89 -1.64 -4.84
CA THR A 119 16.40 -0.40 -5.43
C THR A 119 15.55 0.11 -6.59
N GLY A 120 14.66 -0.74 -7.12
CA GLY A 120 13.85 -0.43 -8.27
C GLY A 120 12.63 0.45 -7.98
N PRO A 121 12.10 1.15 -9.01
CA PRO A 121 10.83 1.86 -8.99
C PRO A 121 9.67 1.14 -8.31
N ALA A 122 9.50 -0.17 -8.52
CA ALA A 122 8.39 -0.90 -7.89
C ALA A 122 8.44 -0.87 -6.36
N SER A 123 9.62 -0.87 -5.74
CA SER A 123 9.75 -0.73 -4.27
C SER A 123 9.33 0.66 -3.78
N PHE A 124 9.62 1.71 -4.55
CA PHE A 124 9.09 3.06 -4.30
C PHE A 124 7.55 3.06 -4.30
N TRP A 125 6.94 2.48 -5.35
CA TRP A 125 5.48 2.39 -5.45
C TRP A 125 4.87 1.47 -4.37
N ALA A 126 5.57 0.42 -3.94
CA ALA A 126 5.16 -0.43 -2.82
C ALA A 126 5.06 0.35 -1.50
N CYS A 127 6.06 1.20 -1.26
CA CYS A 127 6.08 2.08 -0.09
C CYS A 127 4.96 3.11 -0.15
N MET A 128 4.76 3.74 -1.31
CA MET A 128 3.64 4.65 -1.51
C MET A 128 2.28 3.96 -1.32
N PHE A 129 2.16 2.68 -1.69
CA PHE A 129 0.96 1.88 -1.43
C PHE A 129 0.72 1.64 0.07
N ALA A 130 1.80 1.45 0.85
CA ALA A 130 1.65 1.43 2.30
C ALA A 130 1.08 2.75 2.79
N PHE A 131 1.65 3.89 2.36
CA PHE A 131 1.15 5.22 2.71
C PHE A 131 -0.30 5.48 2.26
N SER A 132 -0.74 4.92 1.13
CA SER A 132 -2.14 5.09 0.68
C SER A 132 -3.15 4.46 1.65
N LYS A 133 -2.76 3.49 2.49
CA LYS A 133 -3.64 2.96 3.55
C LYS A 133 -3.97 3.97 4.64
N ILE A 134 -3.07 4.92 4.91
CA ILE A 134 -3.40 6.06 5.78
C ILE A 134 -4.40 6.98 5.08
N ALA A 135 -4.22 7.23 3.78
CA ALA A 135 -5.16 8.03 3.01
C ALA A 135 -6.55 7.36 2.98
N GLU A 136 -6.66 6.04 2.83
CA GLU A 136 -7.94 5.30 2.87
C GLU A 136 -8.72 5.52 4.18
N LEU A 137 -8.07 5.83 5.31
CA LEU A 137 -8.79 6.23 6.52
C LEU A 137 -9.64 7.49 6.31
N GLY A 138 -9.17 8.40 5.46
CA GLY A 138 -9.87 9.61 5.04
C GLY A 138 -11.22 9.32 4.36
N ASP A 139 -11.34 8.24 3.60
CA ASP A 139 -12.61 7.86 2.95
C ASP A 139 -13.74 7.70 3.97
N THR A 140 -13.43 7.05 5.09
CA THR A 140 -14.41 6.82 6.16
C THR A 140 -14.76 8.12 6.89
N LEU A 141 -13.79 9.04 7.05
CA LEU A 141 -14.06 10.38 7.61
C LEU A 141 -15.03 11.13 6.70
N PHE A 142 -14.83 11.13 5.39
CA PHE A 142 -15.75 11.74 4.43
C PHE A 142 -17.14 11.09 4.44
N LEU A 143 -17.23 9.78 4.65
CA LEU A 143 -18.51 9.07 4.80
C LEU A 143 -19.26 9.50 6.06
N VAL A 144 -18.56 9.57 7.20
CA VAL A 144 -19.14 10.09 8.44
C VAL A 144 -19.60 11.53 8.25
N LEU A 145 -18.78 12.39 7.63
CA LEU A 145 -19.10 13.80 7.32
C LEU A 145 -20.39 13.99 6.49
N ARG A 146 -20.76 12.99 5.69
CA ARG A 146 -21.99 12.98 4.89
C ARG A 146 -23.18 12.33 5.59
N LYS A 147 -23.02 11.86 6.84
CA LYS A 147 -24.00 11.02 7.56
C LYS A 147 -24.36 9.73 6.82
N ARG A 148 -23.42 9.15 6.06
CA ARG A 148 -23.63 7.82 5.49
C ARG A 148 -23.39 6.77 6.59
N PRO A 149 -24.22 5.72 6.69
CA PRO A 149 -24.03 4.69 7.70
C PRO A 149 -22.71 3.97 7.45
N VAL A 150 -21.79 4.06 8.41
CA VAL A 150 -20.52 3.33 8.36
C VAL A 150 -20.71 2.01 9.10
N ILE A 151 -20.74 0.91 8.36
CA ILE A 151 -20.82 -0.43 8.97
C ILE A 151 -19.53 -0.72 9.78
N PHE A 152 -19.66 -1.45 10.88
CA PHE A 152 -18.53 -1.83 11.73
C PHE A 152 -17.37 -2.43 10.95
N LEU A 153 -17.70 -3.35 10.02
CA LEU A 153 -16.73 -4.05 9.21
C LEU A 153 -15.86 -3.10 8.36
N HIS A 154 -16.39 -1.96 7.94
CA HIS A 154 -15.69 -1.04 7.03
C HIS A 154 -14.53 -0.35 7.74
N TRP A 155 -14.80 0.36 8.84
CA TRP A 155 -13.75 1.04 9.59
C TRP A 155 -12.80 0.06 10.28
N TYR A 156 -13.30 -1.09 10.75
CA TYR A 156 -12.48 -2.16 11.32
C TYR A 156 -11.51 -2.73 10.27
N HIS A 157 -12.01 -3.05 9.08
CA HIS A 157 -11.18 -3.52 7.97
C HIS A 157 -10.08 -2.51 7.64
N HIS A 158 -10.41 -1.23 7.48
CA HIS A 158 -9.42 -0.19 7.18
C HIS A 158 -8.35 -0.02 8.27
N ALA A 159 -8.71 -0.13 9.55
CA ALA A 159 -7.75 -0.10 10.65
C ALA A 159 -6.81 -1.32 10.64
N VAL A 160 -7.34 -2.54 10.46
CA VAL A 160 -6.55 -3.76 10.48
C VAL A 160 -5.63 -3.86 9.27
N VAL A 161 -6.09 -3.51 8.07
CA VAL A 161 -5.24 -3.54 6.87
C VAL A 161 -4.11 -2.52 6.93
N LEU A 162 -4.31 -1.37 7.60
CA LEU A 162 -3.25 -0.40 7.86
C LEU A 162 -2.16 -1.00 8.76
N ILE A 163 -2.55 -1.56 9.92
CA ILE A 163 -1.62 -2.19 10.86
C ILE A 163 -0.86 -3.33 10.17
N TYR A 164 -1.59 -4.18 9.43
CA TYR A 164 -1.01 -5.30 8.70
C TYR A 164 0.02 -4.82 7.66
N CYS A 165 -0.30 -3.79 6.88
CA CYS A 165 0.59 -3.27 5.86
C CYS A 165 1.86 -2.64 6.46
N TRP A 166 1.72 -1.85 7.52
CA TRP A 166 2.86 -1.21 8.20
C TRP A 166 3.75 -2.22 8.91
N HIS A 167 3.13 -3.18 9.61
CA HIS A 167 3.85 -4.28 10.25
C HIS A 167 4.60 -5.11 9.21
N SER A 168 3.99 -5.38 8.06
CA SER A 168 4.62 -6.08 6.94
C SER A 168 5.86 -5.36 6.40
N GLY A 169 5.77 -4.04 6.20
CA GLY A 169 6.92 -3.21 5.81
C GLY A 169 8.04 -3.21 6.87
N SER A 170 7.67 -3.15 8.15
CA SER A 170 8.65 -3.18 9.25
C SER A 170 9.31 -4.54 9.47
N ALA A 171 8.57 -5.63 9.30
CA ALA A 171 9.12 -6.98 9.43
C ALA A 171 10.09 -7.29 8.28
N SER A 172 9.82 -6.75 7.09
CA SER A 172 10.79 -6.75 5.98
C SER A 172 12.08 -5.97 6.34
N ALA A 173 12.00 -5.07 7.34
CA ALA A 173 13.12 -4.26 7.85
C ALA A 173 13.76 -4.75 9.17
N VAL A 174 13.15 -5.70 9.89
CA VAL A 174 13.56 -6.04 11.28
C VAL A 174 14.07 -7.48 11.43
N VAL A 175 13.97 -8.34 10.41
CA VAL A 175 14.34 -9.74 10.56
C VAL A 175 15.86 -9.95 10.51
N LYS A 176 16.49 -9.87 11.69
CA LYS A 176 17.80 -10.49 11.96
C LYS A 176 17.63 -12.01 11.96
N GLY A 177 18.20 -12.68 10.97
CA GLY A 177 18.61 -14.08 11.09
C GLY A 177 17.56 -15.19 11.01
N THR A 178 16.29 -14.91 10.67
CA THR A 178 15.34 -15.98 10.32
C THR A 178 15.14 -16.05 8.81
N SER A 179 15.33 -17.27 8.30
CA SER A 179 15.14 -17.66 6.91
C SER A 179 13.81 -17.12 6.35
N PHE A 180 13.91 -16.53 5.17
CA PHE A 180 12.93 -15.84 4.33
C PHE A 180 11.69 -16.67 3.89
N LYS A 181 11.25 -17.68 4.67
CA LYS A 181 10.18 -18.60 4.26
C LYS A 181 8.78 -18.18 4.73
N ASP A 182 8.66 -17.34 5.76
CA ASP A 182 7.34 -17.10 6.39
C ASP A 182 6.75 -15.71 6.14
N PHE A 183 7.41 -14.84 5.37
CA PHE A 183 6.90 -13.49 5.12
C PHE A 183 6.22 -13.36 3.75
N HIS A 184 4.90 -13.54 3.77
CA HIS A 184 4.01 -13.47 2.60
C HIS A 184 3.68 -12.03 2.13
N GLY A 185 4.32 -11.01 2.71
CA GLY A 185 3.85 -9.63 2.72
C GLY A 185 3.83 -8.88 1.38
N PHE A 186 4.82 -9.09 0.51
CA PHE A 186 4.97 -8.29 -0.71
C PHE A 186 5.59 -9.10 -1.88
N LYS A 187 5.02 -10.26 -2.20
CA LYS A 187 5.40 -11.01 -3.41
C LYS A 187 4.82 -10.32 -4.65
N SER A 188 5.56 -10.27 -5.77
CA SER A 188 5.18 -9.50 -6.98
C SER A 188 3.74 -9.80 -7.46
N ILE A 189 3.33 -11.08 -7.47
CA ILE A 189 1.95 -11.51 -7.81
C ILE A 189 0.90 -11.04 -6.78
N LYS A 190 1.20 -11.14 -5.48
CA LYS A 190 0.28 -10.72 -4.42
C LYS A 190 0.07 -9.20 -4.46
N ASN A 191 1.13 -8.45 -4.78
CA ASN A 191 1.06 -7.00 -4.92
C ASN A 191 0.21 -6.61 -6.12
N LEU A 192 0.39 -7.22 -7.31
CA LEU A 192 -0.46 -6.91 -8.46
C LEU A 192 -1.93 -7.22 -8.14
N GLY A 193 -2.25 -8.34 -7.49
CA GLY A 193 -3.61 -8.64 -7.06
C GLY A 193 -4.20 -7.56 -6.16
N LEU A 194 -3.43 -7.09 -5.17
CA LEU A 194 -3.82 -6.00 -4.28
C LEU A 194 -4.01 -4.67 -5.02
N TRP A 195 -3.14 -4.35 -5.97
CA TRP A 195 -3.24 -3.16 -6.81
C TRP A 195 -4.44 -3.21 -7.75
N LEU A 196 -4.70 -4.36 -8.38
CA LEU A 196 -5.88 -4.56 -9.22
C LEU A 196 -7.17 -4.44 -8.41
N THR A 197 -7.24 -5.05 -7.23
CA THR A 197 -8.40 -4.90 -6.33
C THR A 197 -8.54 -3.45 -5.83
N PHE A 198 -7.44 -2.74 -5.57
CA PHE A 198 -7.47 -1.33 -5.20
C PHE A 198 -7.93 -0.44 -6.36
N SER A 199 -7.42 -0.69 -7.57
CA SER A 199 -7.85 -0.02 -8.80
C SER A 199 -9.32 -0.28 -9.08
N GLU A 200 -9.79 -1.51 -8.90
CA GLU A 200 -11.19 -1.87 -9.11
C GLU A 200 -12.11 -1.23 -8.06
N LYS A 201 -11.68 -1.16 -6.79
CA LYS A 201 -12.43 -0.44 -5.74
C LYS A 201 -12.47 1.08 -5.96
N THR A 202 -11.42 1.67 -6.51
CA THR A 202 -11.37 3.12 -6.80
C THR A 202 -12.10 3.49 -8.09
N VAL A 203 -12.04 2.64 -9.12
CA VAL A 203 -12.63 2.87 -10.45
C VAL A 203 -14.08 2.40 -10.54
N PHE A 204 -14.44 1.26 -9.94
CA PHE A 204 -15.75 0.62 -10.14
C PHE A 204 -16.65 0.58 -8.88
N SER A 205 -16.13 0.73 -7.66
CA SER A 205 -16.94 0.50 -6.43
C SER A 205 -17.60 1.74 -5.82
N LYS A 206 -17.52 2.94 -6.41
CA LYS A 206 -18.12 4.17 -5.84
C LYS A 206 -19.29 4.75 -6.65
N GLU A 207 -20.08 3.90 -7.31
CA GLU A 207 -21.45 4.22 -7.73
C GLU A 207 -22.44 3.26 -7.04
N PRO A 208 -23.53 3.79 -6.47
CA PRO A 208 -24.62 4.23 -7.31
C PRO A 208 -24.92 5.72 -7.10
N TRP A 209 -24.90 6.47 -8.20
CA TRP A 209 -25.56 7.78 -8.26
C TRP A 209 -27.08 7.56 -8.18
N GLY A 210 -27.57 7.57 -6.94
CA GLY A 210 -28.97 7.84 -6.59
C GLY A 210 -29.05 9.19 -5.89
#